data_AF-A0A397S3S2-F1
#
_entry.id   AF-A0A397S3S2-F1
#
_cell.length_a   1.000
_cell.length_b   1.000
_cell.length_c   1.000
_cell.angle_alpha   90.00
_cell.angle_beta   90.00
_cell.angle_gamma   90.00
#
_symmetry.space_group_name_H-M   'P 1'
#
loop_
_entity.id
_entity.type
_entity.pdbx_description
1 polymer ?
#
loop_
_entity_poly.entity_id
_entity_poly.type
_entity_poly.pdbx_seq_one_letter_code
_entity_poly.pdbx_strand_id
1 'polypeptide(L)'
;MKECWHSDPNERPTAIDLYNKINTMSVNEYKNGNPTKIIKSSDIGPVTMDNPGAIYKSRPLSGMIQSAISLRSSRSQSITSNGK
;
A
#
# COMPACT_ATOMS: atom_id res chain seq x y z
N MET A 1 -2.43 -4.53 17.72
CA MET A 1 -1.94 -3.44 16.83
C MET A 1 -0.81 -2.62 17.43
N LYS A 2 -0.90 -2.07 18.68
CA LYS A 2 0.24 -1.34 19.29
C LYS A 2 1.54 -2.16 19.31
N GLU A 3 1.44 -3.45 19.65
CA GLU A 3 2.53 -4.44 19.59
C GLU A 3 3.19 -4.57 18.20
N CYS A 4 2.46 -4.31 17.10
CA CYS A 4 3.01 -4.36 15.75
C CYS A 4 3.93 -3.18 15.44
N TRP A 5 3.86 -2.11 16.24
CA TRP A 5 4.62 -0.87 16.06
C TRP A 5 5.81 -0.77 17.00
N HIS A 6 6.29 -1.89 17.53
CA HIS A 6 7.47 -1.91 18.38
C HIS A 6 8.72 -1.46 17.59
N SER A 7 9.57 -0.63 18.19
CA SER A 7 10.79 -0.14 17.53
C SER A 7 11.75 -1.27 17.22
N ASP A 8 11.96 -2.19 18.17
CA ASP A 8 12.69 -3.44 17.95
C ASP A 8 11.86 -4.39 17.08
N PRO A 9 12.36 -4.86 15.92
CA PRO A 9 11.69 -5.82 15.06
C PRO A 9 11.44 -7.18 15.72
N ASN A 10 12.30 -7.62 16.64
CA ASN A 10 12.21 -8.95 17.26
C ASN A 10 11.08 -9.03 18.29
N GLU A 11 10.69 -7.89 18.84
CA GLU A 11 9.58 -7.74 19.79
C GLU A 11 8.23 -7.61 19.09
N ARG A 12 8.21 -7.51 17.75
CA ARG A 12 6.96 -7.50 16.98
C ARG A 12 6.42 -8.92 16.88
N PRO A 13 5.08 -9.10 16.95
CA PRO A 13 4.49 -10.41 16.76
C PRO A 13 4.73 -10.93 15.35
N THR A 14 4.78 -12.25 15.21
CA THR A 14 4.81 -12.88 13.89
C THR A 14 3.46 -12.75 13.20
N ALA A 15 3.45 -12.96 11.88
CA ALA A 15 2.20 -12.99 11.12
C ALA A 15 1.23 -14.08 11.62
N ILE A 16 1.78 -15.21 12.11
CA ILE A 16 0.99 -16.33 12.64
C ILE A 16 0.31 -15.92 13.96
N ASP A 17 1.03 -15.23 14.85
CA ASP A 17 0.47 -14.76 16.12
C ASP A 17 -0.69 -13.78 15.88
N LEU A 18 -0.51 -12.85 14.93
CA LEU A 18 -1.55 -11.90 14.54
C LEU A 18 -2.76 -12.59 13.91
N TYR A 19 -2.53 -13.55 13.00
CA TYR A 19 -3.60 -14.32 12.39
C TYR A 19 -4.45 -15.03 13.44
N ASN A 20 -3.80 -15.75 14.37
CA ASN A 20 -4.50 -16.48 15.42
C ASN A 20 -5.34 -15.54 16.30
N LYS A 21 -4.78 -14.39 16.68
CA LYS A 21 -5.46 -13.39 17.50
C LYS A 21 -6.70 -12.82 16.80
N ILE A 22 -6.58 -12.46 15.52
CA ILE A 22 -7.70 -11.97 14.71
C ILE A 22 -8.77 -13.05 14.52
N ASN A 23 -8.35 -14.29 14.26
CA ASN A 23 -9.27 -15.42 14.10
C ASN A 23 -10.09 -15.67 15.37
N THR A 24 -9.45 -15.65 16.54
CA THR A 24 -10.15 -15.77 17.83
C THR A 24 -11.16 -14.65 18.04
N MET A 25 -10.80 -13.40 17.71
CA MET A 25 -11.73 -12.27 17.78
C MET A 25 -12.94 -12.48 16.87
N SER A 26 -12.71 -12.85 15.61
CA SER A 26 -13.76 -13.12 14.62
C SER A 26 -14.73 -14.22 15.07
N VAL A 27 -14.20 -15.34 15.58
CA VAL A 27 -15.01 -16.45 16.09
C VAL A 27 -15.86 -16.01 17.30
N ASN A 28 -15.30 -15.20 18.20
CA ASN A 28 -16.02 -14.71 19.36
C ASN A 28 -17.12 -13.70 18.98
N GLU A 29 -16.85 -12.80 18.03
CA GLU A 29 -17.86 -11.88 17.51
C GLU A 29 -19.03 -12.62 16.87
N TYR A 30 -18.74 -13.64 16.07
CA TYR A 30 -19.74 -14.50 15.45
C TYR A 30 -20.59 -15.23 16.51
N LYS A 31 -19.95 -15.87 17.49
CA LYS A 31 -20.65 -16.61 18.57
C LYS A 31 -21.51 -15.71 19.44
N ASN A 32 -21.04 -14.50 19.73
CA ASN A 32 -21.74 -13.55 20.59
C ASN A 32 -22.77 -12.71 19.85
N GLY A 33 -22.89 -12.86 18.51
CA GLY A 33 -23.80 -12.06 17.69
C GLY A 33 -23.50 -10.56 17.69
N ASN A 34 -22.27 -10.16 18.08
CA ASN A 34 -21.87 -8.78 18.31
C ASN A 34 -20.72 -8.40 17.36
N PRO A 35 -20.98 -8.23 16.05
CA PRO A 35 -19.95 -7.87 15.10
C PRO A 35 -19.40 -6.46 15.38
N THR A 36 -18.08 -6.31 15.34
CA THR A 36 -17.45 -4.98 15.43
C THR A 36 -17.83 -4.16 14.20
N LYS A 37 -18.34 -2.95 14.41
CA LYS A 37 -18.72 -2.04 13.33
C LYS A 37 -17.48 -1.36 12.75
N ILE A 38 -17.32 -1.42 11.43
CA ILE A 38 -16.30 -0.63 10.72
C ILE A 38 -16.73 0.84 10.76
N ILE A 39 -15.96 1.66 11.46
CA ILE A 39 -16.14 3.12 11.46
C ILE A 39 -15.39 3.72 10.28
N LYS A 40 -16.06 4.58 9.51
CA LYS A 40 -15.39 5.36 8.47
C LYS A 40 -14.53 6.42 9.16
N SER A 41 -13.22 6.36 8.95
CA SER A 41 -12.31 7.44 9.33
C SER A 41 -12.30 8.49 8.22
N SER A 42 -12.52 9.76 8.56
CA SER A 42 -12.34 10.87 7.61
C SER A 42 -10.86 11.06 7.23
N ASP A 43 -9.94 10.63 8.10
CA ASP A 43 -8.50 10.78 7.92
C ASP A 43 -7.87 9.61 7.15
N ILE A 44 -8.57 8.47 7.07
CA ILE A 44 -8.08 7.22 6.48
C ILE A 44 -9.18 6.64 5.59
N GLY A 45 -9.17 7.09 4.34
CA GLY A 45 -9.94 6.56 3.22
C GLY A 45 -9.22 6.96 1.93
N PRO A 46 -9.65 6.49 0.74
CA PRO A 46 -9.22 7.11 -0.49
C PRO A 46 -9.55 8.60 -0.39
N VAL A 47 -8.52 9.44 -0.25
CA VAL A 47 -8.63 10.87 -0.52
C VAL A 47 -9.35 10.95 -1.85
N THR A 48 -10.41 11.75 -1.94
CA THR A 48 -11.11 12.03 -3.20
C THR A 48 -10.04 12.14 -4.28
N MET A 49 -10.07 11.21 -5.25
CA MET A 49 -9.05 11.04 -6.28
C MET A 49 -8.74 12.36 -7.01
N ASP A 50 -9.68 13.28 -6.94
CA ASP A 50 -9.67 14.66 -7.39
C ASP A 50 -9.05 15.61 -6.36
N ASN A 51 -7.92 15.25 -5.72
CA ASN A 51 -7.12 16.23 -4.97
C ASN A 51 -6.08 16.86 -5.93
N PRO A 52 -6.35 18.04 -6.53
CA PRO A 52 -5.41 18.70 -7.44
C PRO A 52 -4.08 19.06 -6.78
N GLY A 53 -4.02 19.12 -5.44
CA GLY A 53 -2.81 19.37 -4.64
C GLY A 53 -2.04 18.12 -4.22
N ALA A 54 -2.45 16.91 -4.61
CA ALA A 54 -1.73 15.70 -4.26
C ALA A 54 -0.36 15.65 -4.96
N ILE A 55 0.71 15.59 -4.16
CA ILE A 55 2.10 15.46 -4.63
C ILE A 55 2.29 14.08 -5.31
N TYR A 56 1.64 13.04 -4.76
CA TYR A 56 1.65 11.70 -5.29
C TYR A 56 0.35 11.40 -6.03
N LYS A 57 0.28 11.78 -7.31
CA LYS A 57 -0.80 11.35 -8.19
C LYS A 57 -0.58 9.86 -8.50
N SER A 58 -1.55 9.01 -8.19
CA SER A 58 -1.53 7.62 -8.66
C SER A 58 -1.46 7.64 -10.18
N ARG A 59 -0.28 7.32 -10.74
CA ARG A 59 -0.16 7.11 -12.17
C ARG A 59 -0.77 5.75 -12.49
N PRO A 60 -1.67 5.63 -13.48
CA PRO A 60 -2.09 4.31 -13.93
C PRO A 60 -0.86 3.51 -14.33
N LEU A 61 -0.87 2.21 -14.05
CA LEU A 61 0.26 1.30 -14.34
C LEU A 61 0.75 1.43 -15.80
N SER A 62 -0.19 1.65 -16.73
CA SER A 62 0.11 1.95 -18.14
C SER A 62 1.05 3.14 -18.33
N GLY A 63 0.86 4.23 -17.58
CA GLY A 63 1.72 5.41 -17.63
C GLY A 63 3.12 5.14 -17.08
N MET A 64 3.26 4.28 -16.06
CA MET A 64 4.57 3.85 -15.55
C MET A 64 5.32 3.00 -16.58
N ILE A 65 4.61 2.04 -17.21
CA ILE A 65 5.17 1.18 -18.25
C ILE A 65 5.64 2.01 -19.45
N GLN A 66 4.81 2.94 -19.94
CA GLN A 66 5.17 3.82 -21.05
C GLN A 66 6.38 4.69 -20.71
N SER A 67 6.43 5.28 -19.50
CA SER A 67 7.58 6.10 -19.06
C SER A 67 8.88 5.31 -19.07
N ALA A 68 8.86 4.06 -18.59
CA ALA A 68 10.02 3.18 -18.60
C ALA A 68 10.46 2.79 -20.02
N ILE A 69 9.51 2.52 -20.92
CA ILE A 69 9.79 2.24 -22.33
C ILE A 69 10.43 3.46 -23.01
N SER A 70 9.85 4.65 -22.83
CA SER A 70 10.38 5.90 -23.40
C SER A 70 11.79 6.21 -22.89
N LEU A 71 12.04 6.04 -21.59
CA LEU A 71 13.37 6.23 -21.01
C LEU A 71 14.40 5.26 -21.59
N ARG A 72 14.02 3.98 -21.78
CA ARG A 72 14.88 2.98 -22.42
C ARG A 72 15.22 3.38 -23.86
N SER A 73 14.22 3.75 -24.65
CA SER A 73 14.39 4.15 -26.06
C SER A 73 15.23 5.42 -26.22
N SER A 74 15.06 6.41 -25.35
CA SER A 74 15.86 7.65 -25.36
C SER A 74 17.35 7.38 -25.12
N ARG A 75 17.67 6.52 -24.15
CA ARG A 75 19.07 6.12 -23.89
C ARG A 75 19.68 5.39 -25.09
N SER A 76 18.93 4.51 -25.75
CA SER A 76 19.39 3.81 -26.96
C SER A 76 19.73 4.78 -28.10
N GLN A 77 18.93 5.84 -28.31
CA GLN A 77 19.21 6.85 -29.34
C GLN A 77 20.48 7.68 -29.04
N SER A 78 20.68 8.07 -27.77
CA SER A 78 21.86 8.83 -27.37
C SER A 78 23.18 8.09 -27.59
N ILE A 79 23.16 6.76 -27.50
CA ILE A 79 24.33 5.92 -27.76
C ILE A 79 24.66 5.91 -29.26
N THR A 80 23.65 5.92 -30.12
CA THR A 80 23.84 5.94 -31.59
C THR A 80 24.24 7.30 -32.15
N SER A 81 23.94 8.41 -31.48
CA SER A 81 24.27 9.77 -31.95
C SER A 81 25.68 10.24 -31.60
N ASN A 82 26.33 9.65 -30.59
CA ASN A 82 27.68 10.04 -30.12
C ASN A 82 28.83 9.33 -30.85
N GLY A 83 28.55 8.57 -31.92
CA GLY A 83 29.53 7.82 -32.70
C GLY A 83 29.79 8.39 -34.10
N LYS A 84 29.66 9.71 -34.29
CA LYS A 84 29.90 10.38 -35.57
C LYS A 84 30.95 11.47 -35.45
#